data_AF-W2CZ02-F1
#
_entry.id   AF-W2CZ02-F1
#
_cell.length_a   1.000
_cell.length_b   1.000
_cell.length_c   1.000
_cell.angle_alpha   90.00
_cell.angle_beta   90.00
_cell.angle_gamma   90.00
#
_symmetry.space_group_name_H-M   'P 1'
#
loop_
_entity.id
_entity.type
_entity.pdbx_description
1 polymer ?
#
loop_
_entity_poly.entity_id
_entity_poly.type
_entity_poly.pdbx_seq_one_letter_code
_entity_poly.pdbx_strand_id
1 'polypeptide(L)'
;MKTKIGRGLLALLVCVQALAASNAYAWARNDRLFSLPLFERAVTCIKHYEGLHGPKNYPYVGYGHRLLPGERLSCAMTKRQADSLLRADLKKRLVTFRRFGRDSLLLAVLS
;
A
#
# COMPACT_ATOMS: atom_id res chain seq x y z
N MET A 1 40.34 -11.63 34.46
CA MET A 1 39.10 -11.92 33.68
C MET A 1 38.33 -10.62 33.46
N LYS A 2 38.42 -9.99 32.28
CA LYS A 2 37.73 -8.73 31.97
C LYS A 2 36.43 -9.01 31.19
N THR A 3 35.31 -8.76 31.85
CA THR A 3 33.90 -8.60 31.41
C THR A 3 33.56 -8.83 29.92
N LYS A 4 33.30 -10.08 29.53
CA LYS A 4 32.56 -10.38 28.27
C LYS A 4 31.04 -10.09 28.38
N ILE A 5 30.52 -9.89 29.59
CA ILE A 5 29.08 -9.74 29.89
C ILE A 5 28.50 -8.41 29.38
N GLY A 6 29.30 -7.33 29.36
CA GLY A 6 28.81 -5.99 28.99
C GLY A 6 28.41 -5.83 27.52
N ARG A 7 29.09 -6.51 26.60
CA ARG A 7 28.80 -6.40 25.16
C ARG A 7 27.50 -7.11 24.76
N GLY A 8 27.24 -8.27 25.37
CA GLY A 8 25.99 -9.02 25.15
C GLY A 8 24.77 -8.30 25.72
N LEU A 9 24.90 -7.73 26.93
CA LEU A 9 23.84 -6.92 27.53
C LEU A 9 23.56 -5.64 26.73
N LEU A 10 24.61 -4.94 26.28
CA LEU A 10 24.45 -3.75 25.44
C LEU A 10 23.76 -4.09 24.10
N ALA A 11 24.16 -5.18 23.45
CA ALA A 11 23.53 -5.65 22.21
C ALA A 11 22.05 -6.00 22.43
N LEU A 12 21.72 -6.70 23.51
CA LEU A 12 20.34 -7.02 23.87
C LEU A 12 19.50 -5.75 24.09
N LEU A 13 20.06 -4.76 24.80
CA LEU A 13 19.39 -3.48 25.07
C LEU A 13 19.09 -2.70 23.78
N VAL A 14 20.08 -2.65 22.85
CA VAL A 14 19.91 -2.06 21.53
C VAL A 14 18.83 -2.80 20.71
N CYS A 15 18.84 -4.14 20.74
CA CYS A 15 17.80 -4.93 20.07
C CYS A 15 16.40 -4.63 20.62
N VAL A 16 16.23 -4.61 21.95
CA VAL A 16 14.94 -4.30 22.59
C VAL A 16 14.45 -2.90 22.19
N GLN A 17 15.34 -1.91 22.19
CA GLN A 17 15.00 -0.54 21.76
C GLN A 17 14.61 -0.48 20.27
N ALA A 18 15.33 -1.19 19.40
CA ALA A 18 15.03 -1.24 17.96
C ALA A 18 13.67 -1.91 17.69
N LEU A 19 13.35 -3.01 18.39
CA LEU A 19 12.04 -3.68 18.30
C LEU A 19 10.92 -2.78 18.84
N ALA A 20 11.11 -2.15 20.00
CA ALA A 20 10.10 -1.27 20.60
C ALA A 20 9.78 -0.07 19.70
N ALA A 21 10.81 0.57 19.13
CA ALA A 21 10.64 1.66 18.17
C ALA A 21 9.87 1.19 16.93
N SER A 22 10.27 0.06 16.33
CA SER A 22 9.59 -0.50 15.15
C SER A 22 8.12 -0.78 15.42
N ASN A 23 7.81 -1.31 16.60
CA ASN A 23 6.44 -1.59 17.00
C ASN A 23 5.62 -0.30 17.17
N ALA A 24 6.18 0.72 17.83
CA ALA A 24 5.54 2.04 17.96
C ALA A 24 5.27 2.70 16.59
N TYR A 25 6.22 2.60 15.64
CA TYR A 25 6.03 3.07 14.27
C TYR A 25 4.91 2.32 13.55
N ALA A 26 4.83 1.00 13.71
CA ALA A 26 3.77 0.19 13.11
C ALA A 26 2.39 0.56 13.68
N TRP A 27 2.29 0.76 14.99
CA TRP A 27 1.07 1.22 15.67
C TRP A 27 0.63 2.59 15.18
N ALA A 28 1.53 3.58 15.16
CA ALA A 28 1.22 4.93 14.68
C ALA A 28 0.79 4.94 13.20
N ARG A 29 1.37 4.07 12.37
CA ARG A 29 0.96 3.89 10.97
C ARG A 29 -0.44 3.30 10.86
N ASN A 30 -0.76 2.29 11.66
CA ASN A 30 -2.09 1.69 11.68
C ASN A 30 -3.14 2.70 12.14
N ASP A 31 -2.88 3.45 13.21
CA ASP A 31 -3.79 4.48 13.70
C ASP A 31 -4.12 5.51 12.60
N ARG A 32 -3.09 6.01 11.91
CA ARG A 32 -3.26 6.89 10.73
C ARG A 32 -4.01 6.24 9.58
N LEU A 33 -3.88 4.93 9.36
CA LEU A 33 -4.62 4.22 8.32
C LEU A 33 -6.10 4.12 8.72
N PHE A 34 -6.41 3.75 9.97
CA PHE A 34 -7.78 3.62 10.44
C PHE A 34 -8.50 4.96 10.60
N SER A 35 -7.77 6.08 10.74
CA SER A 35 -8.35 7.43 10.74
C SER A 35 -8.77 7.91 9.34
N LEU A 36 -8.35 7.25 8.26
CA LEU A 36 -8.72 7.64 6.90
C LEU A 36 -10.14 7.17 6.54
N PRO A 37 -10.87 7.92 5.67
CA PRO A 37 -12.10 7.43 5.07
C PRO A 37 -11.88 6.09 4.35
N LEU A 38 -12.91 5.23 4.31
CA LEU A 38 -12.81 3.86 3.76
C LEU A 38 -12.20 3.81 2.34
N PHE A 39 -12.58 4.76 1.47
CA PHE A 39 -12.03 4.84 0.12
C PHE A 39 -10.51 5.14 0.12
N GLU A 40 -10.05 6.05 0.97
CA GLU A 40 -8.62 6.39 1.11
C GLU A 40 -7.82 5.24 1.73
N ARG A 41 -8.44 4.48 2.64
CA ARG A 41 -7.87 3.24 3.16
C ARG A 41 -7.65 2.21 2.06
N ALA A 42 -8.65 2.00 1.21
CA ALA A 42 -8.55 1.11 0.07
C ALA A 42 -7.45 1.54 -0.91
N VAL A 43 -7.41 2.83 -1.27
CA VAL A 43 -6.35 3.37 -2.15
C VAL A 43 -4.96 3.16 -1.53
N THR A 44 -4.78 3.48 -0.25
CA THR A 44 -3.52 3.27 0.47
C THR A 44 -3.12 1.79 0.51
N CYS A 45 -4.09 0.90 0.75
CA CYS A 45 -3.90 -0.55 0.78
C CYS A 45 -3.41 -1.06 -0.59
N ILE A 46 -4.11 -0.71 -1.68
CA ILE A 46 -3.73 -1.13 -3.04
C ILE A 46 -2.32 -0.65 -3.37
N LYS A 47 -2.01 0.62 -3.10
CA LYS A 47 -0.66 1.16 -3.35
C LYS A 47 0.44 0.42 -2.61
N HIS A 48 0.16 -0.02 -1.38
CA HIS A 48 1.12 -0.71 -0.55
C HIS A 48 1.42 -2.12 -1.07
N TYR A 49 0.38 -2.87 -1.45
CA TYR A 49 0.51 -4.27 -1.83
C TYR A 49 0.83 -4.48 -3.33
N GLU A 50 0.27 -3.67 -4.23
CA GLU A 50 0.55 -3.76 -5.67
C GLU A 50 1.87 -3.09 -6.04
N GLY A 51 2.18 -1.97 -5.38
CA GLY A 51 3.32 -1.14 -5.73
C GLY A 51 3.16 -0.41 -7.08
N LEU A 52 4.09 0.48 -7.38
CA LEU A 52 4.09 1.22 -8.65
C LEU A 52 4.80 0.39 -9.73
N HIS A 53 4.07 0.06 -10.79
CA HIS A 53 4.55 -0.74 -11.91
C HIS A 53 5.52 0.01 -12.81
N GLY A 54 6.65 -0.64 -13.10
CA GLY A 54 7.67 -0.19 -14.05
C GLY A 54 7.63 -0.96 -15.36
N PRO A 55 8.63 -0.78 -16.24
CA PRO A 55 8.67 -1.43 -17.56
C PRO A 55 8.56 -2.96 -17.52
N LYS A 56 9.12 -3.58 -16.47
CA LYS A 56 9.09 -5.05 -16.26
C LYS A 56 7.69 -5.63 -16.01
N ASN A 57 6.72 -4.77 -15.67
CA ASN A 57 5.36 -5.17 -15.33
C ASN A 57 4.42 -5.18 -16.55
N TYR A 58 4.93 -4.94 -17.77
CA TYR A 58 4.11 -4.95 -18.98
C TYR A 58 3.27 -6.24 -19.09
N PRO A 59 1.96 -6.17 -19.41
CA PRO A 59 1.20 -5.00 -19.92
C PRO A 59 0.56 -4.11 -18.84
N TYR A 60 1.02 -4.17 -17.59
CA TYR A 60 0.46 -3.40 -16.49
C TYR A 60 1.28 -2.13 -16.18
N VAL A 61 0.58 -1.05 -15.84
CA VAL A 61 1.13 0.27 -15.49
C VAL A 61 0.45 0.81 -14.22
N GLY A 62 1.00 1.88 -13.64
CA GLY A 62 0.43 2.48 -12.42
C GLY A 62 0.41 1.50 -11.25
N TYR A 63 -0.72 1.40 -10.54
CA TYR A 63 -0.92 0.45 -9.44
C TYR A 63 -1.80 -0.72 -9.88
N GLY A 64 -1.35 -1.49 -10.89
CA GLY A 64 -2.08 -2.67 -11.38
C GLY A 64 -3.03 -2.44 -12.56
N HIS A 65 -3.01 -1.27 -13.21
CA HIS A 65 -3.86 -1.02 -14.38
C HIS A 65 -3.33 -1.78 -15.61
N ARG A 66 -4.15 -2.66 -16.19
CA ARG A 66 -3.82 -3.36 -17.43
C ARG A 66 -4.15 -2.50 -18.64
N LEU A 67 -3.16 -2.22 -19.48
CA LEU A 67 -3.37 -1.46 -20.71
C LEU A 67 -4.37 -2.15 -21.64
N LEU A 68 -5.36 -1.39 -22.10
CA LEU A 68 -6.33 -1.80 -23.10
C LEU A 68 -5.86 -1.41 -24.52
N PRO A 69 -6.34 -2.11 -25.57
CA PRO A 69 -6.03 -1.73 -26.95
C PRO A 69 -6.39 -0.27 -27.23
N GLY A 70 -5.42 0.52 -27.72
CA GLY A 70 -5.59 1.93 -28.05
C GLY A 70 -5.28 2.92 -26.93
N GLU A 71 -5.07 2.46 -25.69
CA GLU A 71 -4.61 3.35 -24.62
C GLU A 71 -3.16 3.79 -24.82
N ARG A 72 -2.89 5.06 -24.52
CA ARG A 72 -1.56 5.68 -24.62
C ARG A 72 -0.89 5.87 -23.25
N LEU A 73 -1.36 5.15 -22.24
CA LEU A 73 -0.76 5.17 -20.90
C LEU A 73 0.57 4.39 -20.92
N SER A 74 1.50 4.80 -20.06
CA SER A 74 2.83 4.16 -19.99
C SER A 74 3.33 4.05 -18.55
N CYS A 75 4.31 3.17 -18.34
CA CYS A 75 4.98 3.02 -17.05
C CYS A 75 5.80 4.26 -16.62
N ALA A 76 5.97 5.26 -17.50
CA ALA A 76 6.67 6.51 -17.19
C ALA A 76 5.79 7.55 -16.44
N MET A 77 4.55 7.19 -16.11
CA MET A 77 3.65 8.09 -15.40
C MET A 77 4.16 8.46 -14.00
N THR A 78 3.89 9.70 -13.58
CA THR A 78 4.20 10.17 -12.22
C THR A 78 3.34 9.44 -11.18
N LYS A 79 3.80 9.39 -9.92
CA LYS A 79 3.01 8.84 -8.80
C LYS A 79 1.62 9.48 -8.67
N ARG A 80 1.49 10.78 -9.01
CA ARG A 80 0.20 11.50 -9.00
C ARG A 80 -0.72 11.05 -10.14
N GLN A 81 -0.18 10.84 -11.33
CA GLN A 81 -0.95 10.27 -12.45
C GLN A 81 -1.39 8.84 -12.16
N ALA A 82 -0.49 8.01 -11.61
CA ALA A 82 -0.81 6.65 -11.19
C ALA A 82 -1.89 6.62 -10.09
N ASP A 83 -1.84 7.54 -9.12
CA ASP A 83 -2.89 7.70 -8.10
C ASP A 83 -4.23 8.10 -8.73
N SER A 84 -4.22 9.05 -9.67
CA SER A 84 -5.44 9.49 -10.37
C SER A 84 -6.06 8.34 -11.17
N LEU A 85 -5.24 7.55 -11.86
CA LEU A 85 -5.66 6.37 -12.60
C LEU A 85 -6.27 5.30 -11.67
N LEU A 86 -5.57 4.97 -10.57
CA LEU A 86 -6.06 4.04 -9.55
C LEU A 86 -7.43 4.47 -9.00
N ARG A 87 -7.60 5.75 -8.66
CA ARG A 87 -8.86 6.28 -8.16
C ARG A 87 -9.98 6.21 -9.20
N ALA A 88 -9.67 6.46 -10.46
CA ALA A 88 -10.64 6.34 -11.55
C ALA A 88 -11.09 4.89 -11.74
N ASP A 89 -10.15 3.95 -11.74
CA ASP A 89 -10.45 2.52 -11.91
C ASP A 89 -11.23 1.96 -10.72
N LEU A 90 -10.84 2.32 -9.49
CA LEU A 90 -11.56 1.90 -8.29
C LEU A 90 -13.00 2.45 -8.26
N LYS A 91 -13.22 3.69 -8.72
CA LYS A 91 -14.58 4.25 -8.88
C LYS A 91 -15.40 3.50 -9.92
N LYS A 92 -14.80 3.13 -11.07
CA LYS A 92 -15.49 2.29 -12.07
C LYS A 92 -15.90 0.95 -11.48
N ARG A 93 -15.00 0.28 -10.74
CA ARG A 93 -15.32 -0.99 -10.05
C ARG A 93 -16.42 -0.82 -9.00
N LEU A 94 -16.39 0.25 -8.21
CA LEU A 94 -17.46 0.57 -7.27
C LEU A 94 -18.84 0.68 -7.94
N VAL A 95 -18.92 1.28 -9.12
CA VAL A 95 -20.18 1.34 -9.88
C VAL A 95 -20.65 -0.05 -10.27
N THR A 96 -19.74 -0.93 -10.73
CA THR A 96 -20.05 -2.34 -11.05
C THR A 96 -20.60 -3.09 -9.84
N PHE A 97 -20.02 -2.86 -8.65
CA PHE A 97 -20.41 -3.55 -7.41
C PHE A 97 -21.47 -2.82 -6.60
N ARG A 98 -22.04 -1.69 -7.06
CA ARG A 98 -22.96 -0.85 -6.27
C ARG A 98 -24.15 -1.60 -5.64
N ARG A 99 -24.61 -2.68 -6.29
CA ARG A 99 -25.73 -3.52 -5.81
C ARG A 99 -25.44 -4.25 -4.50
N PHE A 100 -24.17 -4.33 -4.09
CA PHE A 100 -23.74 -4.99 -2.86
C PHE A 100 -23.67 -4.04 -1.66
N GLY A 101 -24.12 -2.78 -1.81
CA GLY A 101 -24.25 -1.84 -0.69
C GLY A 101 -22.94 -1.63 0.06
N ARG A 102 -22.92 -1.95 1.36
CA ARG A 102 -21.73 -1.79 2.23
C ARG A 102 -20.51 -2.59 1.75
N ASP A 103 -20.71 -3.68 1.03
CA ASP A 103 -19.64 -4.57 0.59
C ASP A 103 -19.08 -4.20 -0.79
N SER A 104 -19.68 -3.20 -1.44
CA SER A 104 -19.26 -2.75 -2.78
C SER A 104 -17.77 -2.40 -2.84
N LEU A 105 -17.25 -1.75 -1.79
CA LEU A 105 -15.84 -1.37 -1.73
C LEU A 105 -14.92 -2.56 -1.54
N LEU A 106 -15.31 -3.51 -0.68
CA LEU A 106 -14.53 -4.73 -0.47
C LEU A 106 -14.44 -5.54 -1.78
N LEU A 107 -15.57 -5.72 -2.47
CA LEU A 107 -15.61 -6.40 -3.75
C LEU A 107 -14.81 -5.67 -4.82
N ALA A 108 -14.90 -4.33 -4.88
CA ALA A 108 -14.14 -3.53 -5.84
C ALA A 108 -12.62 -3.64 -5.66
N VAL A 109 -12.13 -3.86 -4.43
CA VAL A 109 -10.70 -4.03 -4.14
C VAL A 109 -10.22 -5.45 -4.46
N LEU A 110 -11.07 -6.47 -4.29
CA LEU A 110 -10.70 -7.88 -4.44
C LEU A 110 -10.99 -8.48 -5.83
N SER A 111 -11.66 -7.72 -6.70
CA SER A 111 -12.04 -8.12 -8.08
C SER A 111 -11.02 -7.77 -9.16
#